data_AF-A0A366EYI3-F1
#
_entry.id   AF-A0A366EYI3-F1
#
_cell.length_a   1.000
_cell.length_b   1.000
_cell.length_c   1.000
_cell.angle_alpha   90.00
_cell.angle_beta   90.00
_cell.angle_gamma   90.00
#
_symmetry.space_group_name_H-M   'P 1'
#
loop_
_entity.id
_entity.type
_entity.pdbx_description
1 polymer ?
#
loop_
_entity_poly.entity_id
_entity_poly.type
_entity_poly.pdbx_seq_one_letter_code
_entity_poly.pdbx_strand_id
1 'polypeptide(L)' 'MGNIKWIFVLFSILAAVSLMGIAISISLQSILLAIVSFIFLFIVMGFGFKTKKKYRDEGRL' A
#
# COMPACT_ATOMS: atom_id res chain seq x y z
N MET A 1 11.16 5.08 -23.99
CA MET A 1 9.79 4.89 -23.44
C MET A 1 9.90 4.35 -22.02
N GLY A 2 9.35 5.08 -21.04
CA GLY A 2 9.46 4.73 -19.63
C GLY A 2 8.89 3.35 -19.34
N ASN A 3 9.71 2.46 -18.78
CA ASN A 3 9.29 1.13 -18.33
C ASN A 3 8.45 1.33 -17.06
N ILE A 4 7.17 1.69 -17.22
CA ILE A 4 6.24 1.84 -16.12
C ILE A 4 6.18 0.50 -15.41
N LYS A 5 6.76 0.45 -14.22
CA LYS A 5 6.72 -0.72 -13.38
C LYS A 5 5.34 -0.83 -12.78
N TRP A 6 4.49 -1.61 -13.43
CA TRP A 6 3.15 -1.97 -13.00
C TRP A 6 3.09 -2.49 -11.55
N ILE A 7 4.20 -3.03 -11.02
CA ILE A 7 4.31 -3.42 -9.62
C ILE A 7 4.07 -2.25 -8.66
N PHE A 8 4.54 -1.03 -8.99
CA PHE A 8 4.31 0.14 -8.14
C PHE A 8 2.89 0.67 -8.29
N VAL A 9 2.28 0.53 -9.47
CA VAL A 9 0.86 0.85 -9.69
C VAL A 9 -0.03 -0.06 -8.85
N LEU A 10 0.28 -1.36 -8.79
CA LEU A 10 -0.39 -2.31 -7.91
C LEU A 10 -0.26 -1.93 -6.44
N PHE A 11 0.93 -1.52 -5.98
CA PHE A 11 1.11 -1.03 -4.60
C PHE A 11 0.29 0.23 -4.33
N SER A 12 0.20 1.17 -5.28
CA SER A 12 -0.62 2.38 -5.16
C SER A 12 -2.12 2.06 -5.08
N ILE A 13 -2.60 1.10 -5.88
CA ILE A 13 -4.00 0.64 -5.83
C ILE A 13 -4.28 -0.04 -4.48
N LEU A 14 -3.40 -0.92 -4.00
CA LEU A 14 -3.54 -1.56 -2.70
C LEU A 14 -3.58 -0.54 -1.56
N ALA A 15 -2.74 0.51 -1.62
CA ALA A 15 -2.76 1.59 -0.65
C ALA A 15 -4.07 2.39 -0.69
N ALA A 16 -4.58 2.68 -1.88
CA ALA A 16 -5.87 3.35 -2.06
C ALA A 16 -7.04 2.51 -1.49
N VAL A 17 -7.04 1.20 -1.74
CA VAL A 17 -8.03 0.27 -1.16
C VAL A 17 -7.92 0.24 0.37
N SER A 18 -6.71 0.26 0.92
CA SER A 18 -6.51 0.31 2.37
C SER A 18 -7.06 1.62 2.97
N LEU A 19 -6.88 2.76 2.30
CA LEU A 19 -7.46 4.04 2.71
C LEU A 19 -9.00 4.04 2.65
N MET A 20 -9.58 3.43 1.61
CA MET A 20 -11.04 3.23 1.53
C MET A 20 -11.55 2.33 2.66
N GLY A 21 -10.81 1.27 3.02
CA GLY A 21 -11.12 0.42 4.16
C GLY A 21 -11.12 1.17 5.49
N ILE A 22 -10.16 2.08 5.69
CA ILE A 22 -10.14 2.97 6.87
C ILE A 22 -11.38 3.86 6.90
N ALA A 23 -11.76 4.47 5.77
CA ALA A 23 -12.95 5.31 5.68
C ALA A 23 -14.24 4.54 6.02
N ILE A 24 -14.39 3.32 5.50
CA ILE A 24 -15.52 2.42 5.82
C ILE A 24 -15.53 2.08 7.31
N SER A 25 -14.36 1.80 7.88
CA SER A 25 -14.24 1.48 9.29
C SER A 25 -14.65 2.62 10.21
N ILE A 26 -14.31 3.87 9.83
CA ILE A 26 -14.74 5.07 10.53
C ILE A 26 -16.26 5.22 10.44
N SER A 27 -16.84 4.99 9.26
CA SER A 27 -18.29 5.05 9.05
C SER A 27 -19.06 4.02 9.86
N LEU A 28 -18.47 2.83 10.13
CA LEU A 28 -19.07 1.80 10.97
C LEU A 28 -18.80 2.01 12.48
N GLN A 29 -18.03 3.04 12.86
CA GLN A 29 -17.52 3.25 14.23
C GLN A 29 -16.87 2.00 14.85
N SER A 30 -16.29 1.13 14.02
CA SER A 30 -15.70 -0.12 14.48
C SER A 30 -14.20 0.03 14.68
N ILE A 31 -13.78 0.06 15.94
CA ILE A 31 -12.36 0.14 16.34
C ILE A 31 -11.56 -1.07 15.83
N LEU A 32 -12.19 -2.26 15.77
CA LEU A 32 -11.55 -3.48 15.29
C LEU A 32 -11.17 -3.37 13.80
N LEU A 33 -12.11 -2.95 12.94
CA LEU A 33 -11.82 -2.75 11.51
C LEU A 33 -10.76 -1.66 11.30
N ALA A 34 -10.72 -0.64 12.18
CA ALA A 34 -9.80 0.47 12.05
C ALA A 34 -8.37 0.01 12.30
N ILE A 35 -8.16 -0.77 13.37
CA ILE A 35 -6.86 -1.38 13.70
C ILE A 35 -6.39 -2.29 12.57
N VAL A 36 -7.26 -3.16 12.05
CA VAL A 36 -6.93 -4.06 10.94
C VAL A 36 -6.54 -3.27 9.69
N SER A 37 -7.30 -2.23 9.34
CA SER A 37 -7.03 -1.41 8.15
C SER A 37 -5.73 -0.61 8.28
N PHE A 38 -5.39 -0.14 9.49
CA PHE A 38 -4.10 0.49 9.76
C PHE A 38 -2.93 -0.48 9.63
N ILE A 39 -3.02 -1.67 10.22
CA ILE A 39 -2.00 -2.73 10.09
C ILE A 39 -1.80 -3.07 8.61
N PHE A 40 -2.89 -3.21 7.86
CA PHE A 40 -2.84 -3.50 6.44
C PHE A 40 -2.13 -2.37 5.66
N LEU A 41 -2.43 -1.10 5.98
CA LEU A 41 -1.77 0.06 5.37
C LEU A 41 -0.25 0.03 5.61
N PHE A 42 0.18 -0.24 6.84
CA PHE A 42 1.60 -0.35 7.19
C PHE A 42 2.31 -1.49 6.45
N ILE A 43 1.65 -2.64 6.29
CA ILE A 43 2.19 -3.77 5.53
C ILE A 43 2.35 -3.39 4.05
N VAL A 44 1.32 -2.80 3.44
CA VAL A 44 1.33 -2.38 2.03
C VAL A 44 2.44 -1.36 1.77
N MET A 45 2.56 -0.33 2.61
CA MET A 45 3.63 0.66 2.48
C MET A 45 5.00 0.03 2.72
N GLY A 46 5.16 -0.79 3.78
CA GLY A 46 6.42 -1.46 4.09
C GLY A 46 6.93 -2.32 2.93
N PHE A 47 6.04 -3.12 2.32
CA PHE A 47 6.37 -3.90 1.13
C PHE A 47 6.62 -3.05 -0.11
N GLY A 48 5.88 -1.96 -0.30
CA GLY A 48 6.10 -1.00 -1.37
C GLY A 48 7.50 -0.37 -1.29
N PHE A 49 7.93 0.06 -0.10
CA PHE A 49 9.27 0.61 0.15
C PHE A 49 10.37 -0.44 0.03
N LYS A 50 10.15 -1.66 0.52
CA LYS A 50 11.11 -2.76 0.35
C LYS A 50 11.31 -3.09 -1.14
N THR A 51 10.22 -3.10 -1.91
CA THR A 51 10.25 -3.30 -3.36
C THR A 51 10.95 -2.14 -4.07
N LYS A 52 10.65 -0.87 -3.74
CA LYS A 52 11.42 0.31 -4.20
C LYS A 52 12.92 0.10 -3.97
N LYS A 53 13.32 -0.26 -2.76
CA LYS A 53 14.72 -0.45 -2.39
C LYS A 53 15.40 -1.53 -3.24
N LYS A 54 14.77 -2.70 -3.37
CA LYS A 54 15.27 -3.80 -4.21
C LYS A 54 15.47 -3.38 -5.67
N TYR A 55 14.49 -2.68 -6.26
CA TYR A 55 14.62 -2.19 -7.63
C TYR A 55 15.72 -1.12 -7.80
N ARG A 56 16.05 -0.38 -6.73
CA ARG A 56 17.18 0.57 -6.71
C ARG A 56 18.51 -0.15 -6.74
N ASP A 57 18.64 -1.16 -5.89
CA ASP A 57 19.88 -1.93 -5.74
C ASP A 57 20.16 -2.77 -7.02
N GLU A 58 19.11 -3.16 -7.75
CA GLU A 58 19.21 -3.79 -9.07
C GLU A 58 19.51 -2.81 -10.22
N GLY A 59 19.60 -1.49 -9.98
CA GLY A 59 19.82 -0.47 -11.02
C GLY A 59 18.64 -0.30 -11.99
N ARG A 60 17.44 -0.77 -11.59
CA ARG A 60 16.23 -0.81 -12.42
C ARG A 60 15.23 0.29 -12.06
N LEU A 61 15.50 1.14 -11.09
CA LEU A 61 14.69 2.34 -10.76
C LEU A 61 15.04 3.50 -11.68
#